data_AF-A0A8T0EC28-F1
#
_entry.id   AF-A0A8T0EC28-F1
#
_cell.length_a   1.000
_cell.length_b   1.000
_cell.length_c   1.000
_cell.angle_alpha   90.00
_cell.angle_beta   90.00
_cell.angle_gamma   90.00
#
_symmetry.space_group_name_H-M   'P 1'
#
loop_
_entity.id
_entity.type
_entity.pdbx_description
1 polymer ?
#
loop_
_entity_poly.entity_id
_entity_poly.type
_entity_poly.pdbx_seq_one_letter_code
_entity_poly.pdbx_strand_id
1 'polypeptide(L)'
;MRHRDHVYLSANCISFLSVVEDMGSDKLPHFKNLEQYRDETNATIDTNYFSITLKNTKDRYAERFEQFKTNKSTLAFIANPLNTNTNEINIEPFGINAGSHQMQLLDLKTKDLWSGKFTELKRMLEELEVQKCTQFAQNKWTALKEIPR
;
A
#
# COMPACT_ATOMS: atom_id res chain seq x y z
N MET A 1 10.36 2.23 -13.76
CA MET A 1 10.77 2.49 -12.36
C MET A 1 11.02 1.17 -11.62
N ARG A 2 12.02 0.36 -12.00
CA ARG A 2 12.27 -0.93 -11.30
C ARG A 2 13.73 -1.35 -11.22
N HIS A 3 14.64 -0.66 -11.92
CA HIS A 3 16.08 -0.99 -11.91
C HIS A 3 16.94 -0.05 -11.05
N ARG A 4 16.45 1.13 -10.67
CA ARG A 4 17.23 2.07 -9.85
C ARG A 4 17.19 1.74 -8.36
N ASP A 5 16.09 1.18 -7.86
CA ASP A 5 15.91 0.99 -6.40
C ASP A 5 16.84 -0.08 -5.81
N HIS A 6 17.22 -1.10 -6.59
CA HIS A 6 18.15 -2.14 -6.14
C HIS A 6 19.60 -1.65 -5.97
N VAL A 7 20.04 -0.66 -6.75
CA VAL A 7 21.42 -0.15 -6.71
C VAL A 7 21.61 0.84 -5.55
N TYR A 8 20.57 1.61 -5.19
CA TYR A 8 20.63 2.51 -4.03
C TYR A 8 20.60 1.77 -2.69
N LEU A 9 19.90 0.64 -2.60
CA LEU A 9 19.91 -0.20 -1.40
C LEU A 9 21.27 -0.89 -1.18
N SER A 10 21.95 -1.36 -2.24
CA SER A 10 23.24 -2.04 -2.09
C SER A 10 24.39 -1.10 -1.71
N ALA A 11 24.40 0.14 -2.23
CA ALA A 11 25.41 1.14 -1.85
C ALA A 11 25.28 1.59 -0.39
N ASN A 12 24.05 1.73 0.13
CA ASN A 12 23.81 2.05 1.54
C ASN A 12 24.16 0.89 2.49
N CYS A 13 23.95 -0.36 2.08
CA CYS A 13 24.34 -1.53 2.88
C CYS A 13 25.87 -1.61 3.09
N ILE A 14 26.67 -1.26 2.07
CA ILE A 14 28.13 -1.20 2.19
C ILE A 14 28.55 -0.13 3.20
N SER A 15 27.86 1.03 3.26
CA SER A 15 28.15 2.10 4.23
C SER A 15 27.78 1.73 5.68
N PHE A 16 26.76 0.90 5.90
CA PHE A 16 26.32 0.55 7.25
C PHE A 16 27.20 -0.55 7.88
N LEU A 17 27.67 -1.49 7.07
CA LEU A 17 28.59 -2.54 7.54
C LEU A 17 29.92 -1.94 8.00
N SER A 18 30.48 -0.99 7.24
CA SER A 18 31.72 -0.31 7.63
C SER A 18 31.55 0.48 8.94
N VAL A 19 30.42 1.17 9.11
CA VAL A 19 30.10 1.89 10.37
C VAL A 19 30.03 0.95 11.57
N VAL A 20 29.42 -0.23 11.41
CA VAL A 20 29.30 -1.23 12.47
C VAL A 20 30.64 -1.87 12.83
N GLU A 21 31.48 -2.14 11.82
CA GLU A 21 32.84 -2.68 11.96
C GLU A 21 33.79 -1.67 12.61
N ASP A 22 33.71 -0.40 12.22
CA ASP A 22 34.48 0.69 12.80
C ASP A 22 34.16 0.83 14.29
N MET A 23 32.88 0.88 14.66
CA MET A 23 32.50 0.88 16.07
C MET A 23 32.93 -0.40 16.81
N GLY A 24 32.86 -1.56 16.16
CA GLY A 24 33.34 -2.81 16.75
C GLY A 24 34.85 -2.85 17.00
N SER A 25 35.62 -1.96 16.36
CA SER A 25 37.07 -1.84 16.48
C SER A 25 37.52 -0.58 17.21
N ASP A 26 36.60 0.09 17.91
CA ASP A 26 36.80 1.35 18.64
C ASP A 26 37.29 2.53 17.76
N LYS A 27 36.93 2.49 16.47
CA LYS A 27 37.24 3.52 15.50
C LYS A 27 36.01 4.38 15.22
N LEU A 28 36.21 5.69 15.09
CA LEU A 28 35.15 6.67 14.84
C LEU A 28 35.35 7.52 13.57
N PRO A 29 35.87 6.99 12.45
CA PRO A 29 36.21 7.80 11.26
C PRO A 29 34.98 8.44 10.62
N HIS A 30 33.80 7.85 10.84
CA HIS A 30 32.51 8.36 10.37
C HIS A 30 31.81 9.30 11.37
N PHE A 31 32.35 9.45 12.58
CA PHE A 31 31.74 10.19 13.69
C PHE A 31 32.67 11.24 14.28
N LYS A 32 33.11 12.19 13.45
CA LYS A 32 34.08 13.25 13.82
C LYS A 32 33.74 13.98 15.13
N ASN A 33 32.45 14.23 15.40
CA ASN A 33 32.03 14.90 16.63
C ASN A 33 32.18 14.01 17.88
N LEU A 34 31.95 12.70 17.74
CA LEU A 34 32.15 11.74 18.84
C LEU A 34 33.63 11.51 19.10
N GLU A 35 34.44 11.43 18.04
CA GLU A 35 35.90 11.39 18.11
C GLU A 35 36.44 12.64 18.82
N GLN A 36 36.04 13.83 18.38
CA GLN A 36 36.40 15.10 19.02
C GLN A 36 36.00 15.12 20.49
N TYR A 37 34.77 14.71 20.82
CA TYR A 37 34.31 14.66 22.21
C TYR A 37 35.16 13.73 23.08
N ARG A 38 35.49 12.53 22.59
CA ARG A 38 36.38 11.58 23.29
C ARG A 38 37.74 12.21 23.56
N ASP A 39 38.32 12.85 22.56
CA ASP A 39 39.67 13.38 22.61
C ASP A 39 39.76 14.65 23.49
N GLU A 40 38.72 15.49 23.51
CA GLU A 40 38.66 16.71 24.32
C GLU A 40 38.33 16.44 25.80
N THR A 41 37.51 15.42 26.08
CA THR A 41 36.97 15.16 27.43
C THR A 41 37.55 13.92 28.11
N ASN A 42 38.34 13.11 27.40
CA ASN A 42 38.75 11.77 27.82
C ASN A 42 37.57 10.87 28.23
N ALA A 43 36.37 11.12 27.71
CA ALA A 43 35.20 10.31 28.01
C ALA A 43 35.31 8.91 27.37
N THR A 44 34.96 7.88 28.13
CA THR A 44 34.83 6.52 27.60
C THR A 44 33.57 6.42 26.75
N ILE A 45 33.72 6.12 25.46
CA ILE A 45 32.60 5.81 24.56
C ILE A 45 32.45 4.30 24.49
N ASP A 46 31.27 3.79 24.85
CA ASP A 46 30.95 2.37 24.73
C ASP A 46 30.62 2.01 23.27
N THR A 47 31.66 1.92 22.45
CA THR A 47 31.55 1.61 21.02
C THR A 47 30.99 0.20 20.77
N ASN A 48 31.18 -0.73 21.72
CA ASN A 48 30.58 -2.05 21.68
C ASN A 48 29.05 -2.01 21.84
N TYR A 49 28.53 -1.25 22.81
CA TYR A 49 27.09 -1.03 22.97
C TYR A 49 26.46 -0.45 21.70
N PHE A 50 27.10 0.56 21.09
CA PHE A 50 26.60 1.13 19.83
C PHE A 50 26.64 0.12 18.69
N SER A 51 27.73 -0.66 18.54
CA SER A 51 27.84 -1.69 17.49
C SER A 51 26.71 -2.73 17.62
N ILE A 52 26.45 -3.23 18.84
CA ILE A 52 25.36 -4.18 19.10
C ILE A 52 24.00 -3.54 18.79
N THR A 53 23.75 -2.34 19.29
CA THR A 53 22.48 -1.62 19.08
C THR A 53 22.23 -1.36 17.60
N LEU A 54 23.25 -0.94 16.84
CA LEU A 54 23.15 -0.71 15.41
C LEU A 54 22.89 -2.00 14.63
N LYS A 55 23.58 -3.11 14.96
CA LYS A 55 23.31 -4.43 14.36
C LYS A 55 21.86 -4.84 14.57
N ASN A 56 21.39 -4.80 15.82
CA ASN A 56 20.01 -5.15 16.17
C ASN A 56 19.00 -4.24 15.46
N THR A 57 19.29 -2.94 15.34
CA THR A 57 18.42 -1.98 14.65
C THR A 57 18.35 -2.28 13.16
N LYS A 58 19.49 -2.59 12.52
CA LYS A 58 19.57 -2.99 11.12
C LYS A 58 18.75 -4.25 10.86
N ASP A 59 18.92 -5.26 11.70
CA ASP A 59 18.25 -6.54 11.52
C ASP A 59 16.73 -6.41 11.72
N ARG A 60 16.29 -5.66 12.75
CA ARG A 60 14.87 -5.33 12.94
C ARG A 60 14.29 -4.51 11.79
N TYR A 61 15.03 -3.54 11.27
CA TYR A 61 14.62 -2.76 10.11
C TYR A 61 14.47 -3.66 8.88
N ALA A 62 15.44 -4.55 8.62
CA ALA A 62 15.40 -5.48 7.51
C ALA A 62 14.17 -6.41 7.61
N GLU A 63 13.91 -6.97 8.79
CA GLU A 63 12.72 -7.79 9.05
C GLU A 63 11.41 -7.03 8.75
N ARG A 64 11.29 -5.80 9.27
CA ARG A 64 10.12 -4.94 9.00
C ARG A 64 10.00 -4.54 7.54
N PHE A 65 11.12 -4.32 6.85
CA PHE A 65 11.13 -3.99 5.44
C PHE A 65 10.71 -5.18 4.56
N GLU A 66 11.12 -6.40 4.91
CA GLU A 66 10.61 -7.62 4.26
C GLU A 66 9.10 -7.77 4.47
N GLN A 67 8.61 -7.59 5.70
CA GLN A 67 7.17 -7.57 5.97
C GLN A 67 6.46 -6.48 5.15
N PHE A 68 7.04 -5.28 5.02
CA PHE A 68 6.46 -4.21 4.21
C PHE A 68 6.32 -4.62 2.74
N LYS A 69 7.32 -5.31 2.16
CA LYS A 69 7.27 -5.81 0.79
C LYS A 69 6.17 -6.87 0.58
N THR A 70 5.93 -7.73 1.55
CA THR A 70 4.89 -8.78 1.45
C THR A 70 3.47 -8.22 1.60
N ASN A 71 3.30 -7.07 2.27
CA ASN A 71 2.00 -6.40 2.45
C ASN A 71 1.60 -5.48 1.28
N LYS A 72 2.09 -5.78 0.06
CA LYS A 72 1.86 -4.95 -1.14
C LYS A 72 0.38 -4.66 -1.41
N SER A 73 -0.48 -5.66 -1.27
CA SER A 73 -1.93 -5.49 -1.49
C SER A 73 -2.55 -4.54 -0.44
N THR A 74 -2.14 -4.62 0.83
CA THR A 74 -2.57 -3.65 1.86
C THR A 74 -2.13 -2.22 1.53
N LEU A 75 -0.91 -2.04 1.02
CA LEU A 75 -0.42 -0.71 0.63
C LEU A 75 -1.14 -0.18 -0.61
N ALA A 76 -1.40 -1.05 -1.59
CA ALA A 76 -2.20 -0.71 -2.76
C ALA A 76 -3.63 -0.30 -2.38
N PHE A 77 -4.21 -0.93 -1.36
CA PHE A 77 -5.51 -0.58 -0.83
C PHE A 77 -5.55 0.84 -0.26
N ILE A 78 -4.51 1.27 0.46
CA ILE A 78 -4.43 2.65 0.99
C ILE A 78 -4.41 3.68 -0.15
N ALA A 79 -3.68 3.39 -1.22
CA ALA A 79 -3.58 4.30 -2.37
C ALA A 79 -4.82 4.26 -3.28
N ASN A 80 -5.42 3.08 -3.45
CA ASN A 80 -6.55 2.84 -4.33
C ASN A 80 -7.44 1.69 -3.79
N PRO A 81 -8.36 2.00 -2.86
CA PRO A 81 -9.14 0.99 -2.15
C PRO A 81 -10.12 0.26 -3.06
N LEU A 82 -10.65 0.96 -4.08
CA LEU A 82 -11.66 0.42 -4.98
C LEU A 82 -11.11 -0.55 -6.03
N ASN A 83 -9.82 -0.52 -6.34
CA ASN A 83 -9.23 -1.40 -7.37
C ASN A 83 -8.37 -2.53 -6.79
N THR A 84 -8.18 -2.56 -5.47
CA THR A 84 -7.33 -3.55 -4.83
C THR A 84 -8.08 -4.86 -4.55
N ASN A 85 -7.38 -5.99 -4.63
CA ASN A 85 -7.91 -7.28 -4.20
C ASN A 85 -8.02 -7.32 -2.67
N THR A 86 -9.25 -7.21 -2.16
CA THR A 86 -9.53 -7.14 -0.72
C THR A 86 -9.33 -8.47 0.01
N ASN A 87 -9.19 -9.58 -0.72
CA ASN A 87 -8.94 -10.90 -0.15
C ASN A 87 -7.47 -11.08 0.28
N GLU A 88 -6.56 -10.29 -0.28
CA GLU A 88 -5.12 -10.33 0.00
C GLU A 88 -4.69 -9.23 0.99
N ILE A 89 -5.63 -8.45 1.53
CA ILE A 89 -5.32 -7.41 2.50
C ILE A 89 -4.95 -8.07 3.83
N ASN A 90 -3.74 -7.78 4.31
CA ASN A 90 -3.27 -8.15 5.64
C ASN A 90 -2.96 -6.88 6.45
N ILE A 91 -3.67 -6.70 7.56
CA ILE A 91 -3.56 -5.54 8.46
C ILE A 91 -2.93 -5.88 9.81
N GLU A 92 -2.74 -7.16 10.11
CA GLU A 92 -2.14 -7.64 11.36
C GLU A 92 -0.73 -7.05 11.60
N PRO A 93 0.18 -6.96 10.60
CA PRO A 93 1.54 -6.44 10.80
C PRO A 93 1.58 -4.98 11.26
N PHE A 94 0.49 -4.23 11.08
CA PHE A 94 0.38 -2.82 11.47
C PHE A 94 -0.25 -2.63 12.85
N GLY A 95 -0.48 -3.72 13.61
CA GLY A 95 -1.10 -3.66 14.94
C GLY A 95 -2.59 -3.28 14.90
N ILE A 96 -3.22 -3.37 13.73
CA ILE A 96 -4.64 -3.04 13.56
C ILE A 96 -5.46 -4.29 13.88
N ASN A 97 -6.38 -4.15 14.84
CA ASN A 97 -7.30 -5.23 15.19
C ASN A 97 -8.33 -5.45 14.07
N ALA A 98 -8.14 -6.50 13.27
CA ALA A 98 -9.07 -6.87 12.20
C ALA A 98 -10.50 -7.13 12.70
N GLY A 99 -10.65 -7.60 13.94
CA GLY A 99 -11.96 -7.82 14.57
C GLY A 99 -12.81 -6.55 14.63
N SER A 100 -12.19 -5.41 14.90
CA SER A 100 -12.89 -4.11 14.96
C SER A 100 -13.34 -3.58 13.60
N HIS A 101 -12.80 -4.13 12.49
CA HIS A 101 -13.08 -3.67 11.13
C HIS A 101 -13.76 -4.74 10.25
N GLN A 102 -14.30 -5.80 10.85
CA GLN A 102 -14.85 -6.94 10.12
C GLN A 102 -15.96 -6.53 9.14
N MET A 103 -16.88 -5.66 9.55
CA MET A 103 -17.98 -5.21 8.68
C MET A 103 -17.47 -4.39 7.49
N GLN A 104 -16.53 -3.46 7.72
CA GLN A 104 -15.96 -2.66 6.64
C GLN A 104 -15.19 -3.52 5.63
N LEU A 105 -14.46 -4.53 6.12
CA LEU A 105 -13.76 -5.49 5.26
C LEU A 105 -14.74 -6.36 4.46
N LEU A 106 -15.89 -6.72 5.04
CA LEU A 106 -16.95 -7.47 4.37
C LEU A 106 -17.60 -6.63 3.25
N ASP A 107 -17.93 -5.38 3.53
CA ASP A 107 -18.49 -4.45 2.53
C ASP A 107 -17.55 -4.29 1.33
N LEU A 108 -16.26 -4.11 1.60
CA LEU A 108 -15.23 -4.01 0.57
C LEU A 108 -15.10 -5.30 -0.27
N LYS A 109 -15.20 -6.47 0.35
CA LYS A 109 -15.19 -7.76 -0.36
C LYS A 109 -16.41 -7.97 -1.26
N THR A 110 -17.54 -7.34 -0.94
CA THR A 110 -18.76 -7.44 -1.74
C THR A 110 -18.93 -6.30 -2.74
N LYS A 111 -17.95 -5.39 -2.88
CA LYS A 111 -18.02 -4.25 -3.80
C LYS A 111 -18.31 -4.68 -5.25
N ASP A 112 -17.70 -5.77 -5.72
CA ASP A 112 -17.82 -6.21 -7.12
C ASP A 112 -19.21 -6.77 -7.39
N LEU A 113 -19.80 -7.45 -6.40
CA LEU A 113 -21.19 -7.89 -6.43
C LEU A 113 -22.14 -6.69 -6.57
N TRP A 114 -21.95 -5.66 -5.74
CA TRP A 114 -22.77 -4.45 -5.80
C TRP A 114 -22.57 -3.69 -7.10
N SER A 115 -21.32 -3.53 -7.56
CA SER A 115 -20.98 -2.93 -8.85
C SER A 115 -21.69 -3.64 -10.01
N GLY A 116 -21.67 -4.98 -10.02
CA GLY A 116 -22.39 -5.79 -11.01
C GLY A 116 -23.90 -5.57 -10.94
N LYS A 117 -24.50 -5.59 -9.74
CA LYS A 117 -25.94 -5.32 -9.56
C LYS A 117 -26.35 -3.94 -10.06
N PHE A 118 -25.57 -2.90 -9.76
CA PHE A 118 -25.85 -1.54 -10.22
C PHE A 118 -25.66 -1.40 -11.74
N THR A 119 -24.67 -2.06 -12.32
CA THR A 119 -24.46 -2.10 -13.77
C THR A 119 -25.65 -2.75 -14.48
N GLU A 120 -26.13 -3.88 -13.96
CA GLU A 120 -27.29 -4.57 -14.52
C GLU A 120 -28.58 -3.76 -14.35
N LEU A 121 -28.81 -3.16 -13.18
CA LEU A 121 -29.94 -2.27 -12.95
C LEU A 121 -29.93 -1.09 -13.93
N LYS A 122 -28.76 -0.50 -14.18
CA LYS A 122 -28.60 0.56 -15.17
C LYS A 122 -28.99 0.09 -16.58
N ARG A 123 -28.49 -1.08 -17.01
CA ARG A 123 -28.86 -1.69 -18.30
C ARG A 123 -30.37 -1.88 -18.43
N MET A 124 -31.01 -2.42 -17.39
CA MET A 124 -32.46 -2.62 -17.35
C MET A 124 -33.24 -1.30 -17.47
N LEU A 125 -32.78 -0.24 -16.81
CA LEU A 125 -33.40 1.08 -16.91
C LEU A 125 -33.25 1.70 -18.31
N GLU A 126 -32.07 1.55 -18.92
CA GLU A 126 -31.81 2.00 -20.29
C GLU A 126 -32.70 1.25 -21.31
N GLU A 127 -32.83 -0.07 -21.18
CA GLU A 127 -33.71 -0.88 -22.03
C GLU A 127 -35.18 -0.51 -21.87
N LEU A 128 -35.64 -0.28 -20.65
CA LEU A 128 -37.00 0.14 -20.38
C LEU A 128 -37.32 1.49 -21.05
N GLU A 129 -36.37 2.43 -21.02
CA GLU A 129 -36.52 3.74 -21.65
C GLU A 129 -36.59 3.62 -23.18
N VAL A 130 -35.73 2.78 -23.78
CA VAL A 130 -35.76 2.50 -25.22
C VAL A 130 -37.07 1.84 -25.64
N GLN A 131 -37.57 0.88 -24.85
CA GLN A 131 -38.85 0.22 -25.11
C GLN A 131 -40.01 1.22 -25.05
N LYS A 132 -40.07 2.08 -24.01
CA LYS A 132 -41.09 3.15 -23.91
C LYS A 132 -41.04 4.07 -25.14
N CYS A 133 -39.85 4.56 -25.51
CA CYS A 133 -39.69 5.42 -26.68
C CYS A 133 -40.19 4.75 -27.97
N THR A 134 -39.88 3.47 -28.16
CA THR A 134 -40.32 2.69 -29.33
C THR A 134 -41.83 2.53 -29.36
N GLN A 135 -42.45 2.18 -28.22
CA GLN A 135 -43.89 2.04 -28.09
C GLN A 135 -44.62 3.36 -28.37
N PHE A 136 -44.12 4.48 -27.83
CA PHE A 136 -44.68 5.81 -28.10
C PHE A 136 -44.60 6.18 -29.59
N ALA A 137 -43.48 5.88 -30.25
CA ALA A 137 -43.32 6.12 -31.68
C ALA A 137 -44.30 5.27 -32.50
N GLN A 138 -44.38 3.96 -32.24
CA GLN A 138 -45.31 3.06 -32.93
C GLN A 138 -46.76 3.48 -32.74
N ASN A 139 -47.21 3.74 -31.51
CA ASN A 139 -48.60 4.13 -31.24
C ASN A 139 -49.00 5.41 -32.00
N LYS A 140 -48.10 6.42 -32.09
CA LYS A 140 -48.35 7.63 -32.89
C LYS A 140 -48.46 7.33 -34.39
N TRP A 141 -47.60 6.47 -34.92
CA TRP A 141 -47.63 6.08 -36.33
C TRP A 141 -48.87 5.27 -36.71
N THR A 142 -49.34 4.39 -35.82
CA THR A 142 -50.55 3.60 -36.07
C THR A 142 -51.79 4.50 -36.08
N ALA A 143 -51.92 5.43 -35.13
CA ALA A 143 -53.04 6.37 -35.06
C ALA A 143 -53.16 7.28 -36.29
N LEU A 144 -52.05 7.68 -36.91
CA LEU A 144 -52.05 8.48 -38.13
C LEU A 144 -52.58 7.72 -39.37
N LYS A 145 -52.44 6.39 -39.40
CA LYS A 145 -52.90 5.55 -40.52
C LYS A 145 -54.42 5.30 -40.48
N GLU A 146 -55.04 5.45 -39.31
CA GLU A 146 -56.49 5.23 -39.13
C GLU A 146 -57.33 6.47 -39.43
N ILE A 147 -56.72 7.63 -39.68
CA ILE A 147 -57.45 8.82 -40.11
C ILE A 147 -58.00 8.58 -41.53
N PRO A 148 -59.34 8.51 -41.73
CA PRO A 148 -59.92 8.29 -43.05
C PRO A 148 -59.56 9.44 -44.00
N ARG A 149 -59.30 9.12 -45.27
CA ARG A 149 -59.03 10.11 -46.33
C ARG A 149 -60.25 10.94 -46.67
#